data_AF-A0A6I3F1T8-F1
#
_entry.id   AF-A0A6I3F1T8-F1
#
_cell.length_a   1.000
_cell.length_b   1.000
_cell.length_c   1.000
_cell.angle_alpha   90.00
_cell.angle_beta   90.00
_cell.angle_gamma   90.00
#
_symmetry.space_group_name_H-M   'P 1'
#
loop_
_entity.id
_entity.type
_entity.pdbx_description
1 polymer ?
#
loop_
_entity_poly.entity_id
_entity_poly.type
_entity_poly.pdbx_seq_one_letter_code
_entity_poly.pdbx_strand_id
1 'polypeptide(L)'
;MSSHAIGALRGSLRRPSRRTAIFAVASVAAVGWYLWPAVQHEHSAVAVITDGSWSAITDHVTTEVRVRGRAVSDLGTVSDWCSLAASVPSLTIDADVGFVVVAIETRGDCAGDPETAALRALSGRSIAPVVVLDTAASAPSADVRTVPIEQLLGSAGTRAMSCQWWEDCPQSGRVDVRNADGSLTDLGADRVARMVASAIG
;
A
#
# COMPACT_ATOMS: atom_id res chain seq x y z
N MET A 1 -67.06 41.00 -2.33
CA MET A 1 -66.79 40.15 -3.50
C MET A 1 -65.59 40.74 -4.21
N SER A 2 -64.39 40.24 -3.90
CA SER A 2 -63.13 40.80 -4.39
C SER A 2 -62.33 39.70 -5.09
N SER A 3 -62.12 39.91 -6.39
CA SER A 3 -61.31 39.07 -7.27
C SER A 3 -59.83 39.17 -6.93
N HIS A 4 -59.14 38.03 -6.77
CA HIS A 4 -57.68 37.97 -6.83
C HIS A 4 -57.26 37.35 -8.17
N ALA A 5 -56.52 38.14 -8.95
CA ALA A 5 -55.93 37.77 -10.22
C ALA A 5 -54.67 36.92 -10.00
N ILE A 6 -54.59 35.78 -10.69
CA ILE A 6 -53.40 34.92 -10.78
C ILE A 6 -52.50 35.50 -11.87
N GLY A 7 -51.41 36.15 -11.46
CA GLY A 7 -50.35 36.63 -12.36
C GLY A 7 -49.43 35.49 -12.78
N ALA A 8 -49.46 35.14 -14.06
CA ALA A 8 -48.58 34.15 -14.68
C ALA A 8 -47.16 34.71 -14.86
N LEU A 9 -46.18 34.19 -14.12
CA LEU A 9 -44.76 34.38 -14.40
C LEU A 9 -44.32 33.45 -15.53
N ARG A 10 -44.43 33.91 -16.79
CA ARG A 10 -43.72 33.31 -17.92
C ARG A 10 -42.26 33.76 -17.88
N GLY A 11 -41.41 33.01 -17.20
CA GLY A 11 -39.96 33.14 -17.29
C GLY A 11 -39.47 32.69 -18.67
N SER A 12 -38.99 33.63 -19.49
CA SER A 12 -38.37 33.31 -20.77
C SER A 12 -37.04 32.60 -20.53
N LEU A 13 -36.95 31.30 -20.82
CA LEU A 13 -35.68 30.60 -20.94
C LEU A 13 -34.98 31.11 -22.21
N ARG A 14 -34.16 32.16 -22.05
CA ARG A 14 -33.26 32.64 -23.11
C ARG A 14 -32.30 31.50 -23.44
N ARG A 15 -32.35 30.99 -24.67
CA ARG A 15 -31.37 30.02 -25.18
C ARG A 15 -29.98 30.65 -25.05
N PRO A 16 -29.02 30.01 -24.34
CA PRO A 16 -27.69 30.54 -24.23
C PRO A 16 -27.07 30.66 -25.63
N SER A 17 -26.42 31.79 -25.89
CA SER A 17 -25.73 32.01 -27.16
C SER A 17 -24.64 30.93 -27.35
N ARG A 18 -24.40 30.53 -28.60
CA ARG A 18 -23.42 29.49 -28.96
C ARG A 18 -22.03 29.72 -28.34
N ARG A 19 -21.66 30.99 -28.12
CA ARG A 19 -20.41 31.39 -27.46
C ARG A 19 -20.38 31.05 -25.96
N THR A 20 -21.49 31.25 -25.26
CA THR A 20 -21.61 30.92 -23.82
C THR A 20 -21.49 29.42 -23.59
N ALA A 21 -22.06 28.61 -24.49
CA ALA A 21 -21.93 27.15 -24.43
C ALA A 21 -20.48 26.68 -24.65
N ILE A 22 -19.74 27.30 -25.59
CA ILE A 22 -18.34 26.97 -25.85
C ILE A 22 -17.45 27.31 -24.64
N PHE A 23 -17.64 28.48 -24.03
CA PHE A 23 -16.88 28.86 -22.83
C PHE A 23 -17.16 27.91 -21.65
N ALA A 24 -18.42 27.52 -21.43
CA ALA A 24 -18.75 26.57 -20.38
C ALA A 24 -18.08 25.19 -20.59
N VAL A 25 -18.09 24.68 -21.83
CA VAL A 25 -17.43 23.41 -22.16
C VAL A 25 -15.91 23.51 -22.01
N ALA A 26 -15.30 24.60 -22.47
CA ALA A 26 -13.86 24.83 -22.33
C ALA A 26 -13.44 24.94 -20.86
N SER A 27 -14.24 25.59 -20.01
CA SER A 27 -13.98 25.67 -18.57
C SER A 27 -14.10 24.31 -17.88
N VAL A 28 -15.12 23.51 -18.21
CA VAL A 28 -15.26 22.15 -17.66
C VAL A 28 -14.11 21.26 -18.11
N ALA A 29 -13.66 21.37 -19.36
CA ALA A 29 -12.52 20.62 -19.87
C ALA A 29 -11.20 21.07 -19.22
N ALA A 30 -10.99 22.37 -19.01
CA ALA A 30 -9.79 22.89 -18.36
C ALA A 30 -9.74 22.56 -16.86
N VAL A 31 -10.89 22.66 -16.17
CA VAL A 31 -11.01 22.24 -14.76
C VAL A 31 -10.88 20.72 -14.65
N GLY A 32 -11.47 19.95 -15.57
CA GLY A 32 -11.34 18.50 -15.64
C GLY A 32 -9.91 18.05 -15.96
N TRP A 33 -9.18 18.78 -16.80
CA TRP A 33 -7.76 18.53 -17.11
C TRP A 33 -6.83 18.91 -15.95
N TYR A 34 -7.11 20.03 -15.28
CA TYR A 34 -6.36 20.49 -14.11
C TYR A 34 -6.61 19.61 -12.87
N LEU A 35 -7.84 19.11 -12.72
CA LEU A 35 -8.22 18.15 -11.68
C LEU A 35 -7.98 16.69 -12.09
N TRP A 36 -7.57 16.42 -13.34
CA TRP A 36 -7.31 15.06 -13.85
C TRP A 36 -6.35 14.26 -12.95
N PRO A 37 -5.27 14.85 -12.40
CA PRO A 37 -4.40 14.13 -11.46
C PRO A 37 -5.10 13.69 -10.17
N ALA A 38 -6.15 14.42 -9.73
CA ALA A 38 -6.92 14.12 -8.53
C ALA A 38 -8.09 13.13 -8.79
N VAL A 39 -8.52 12.99 -10.05
CA VAL A 39 -9.60 12.07 -10.45
C VAL A 39 -9.05 10.67 -10.81
N GLN A 40 -7.74 10.56 -11.07
CA GLN A 40 -7.03 9.30 -11.35
C GLN A 40 -6.60 8.53 -10.08
N HIS A 41 -7.16 8.82 -8.91
CA HIS A 41 -6.89 8.02 -7.70
C HIS A 41 -7.64 6.68 -7.73
N GLU A 42 -7.30 5.82 -8.70
CA GLU A 42 -7.68 4.40 -8.74
C GLU A 42 -6.65 3.51 -8.02
N HIS A 43 -5.68 4.09 -7.33
CA HIS A 43 -4.70 3.32 -6.58
C HIS A 43 -5.23 3.07 -5.17
N SER A 44 -5.72 1.85 -4.97
CA SER A 44 -6.11 1.33 -3.67
C SER A 44 -5.02 1.56 -2.61
N ALA A 45 -5.44 1.92 -1.41
CA ALA A 45 -4.56 2.16 -0.27
C ALA A 45 -3.82 0.87 0.12
N VAL A 46 -2.65 1.03 0.71
CA VAL A 46 -1.86 -0.06 1.28
C VAL A 46 -1.96 0.03 2.78
N ALA A 47 -2.31 -1.07 3.41
CA ALA A 47 -2.38 -1.17 4.84
C ALA A 47 -1.17 -1.96 5.36
N VAL A 48 -0.55 -1.53 6.46
CA VAL A 48 0.64 -2.18 7.02
C VAL A 48 0.35 -2.72 8.42
N ILE A 49 0.81 -3.93 8.69
CA ILE A 49 0.79 -4.60 10.00
C ILE A 49 2.21 -5.07 10.31
N THR A 50 2.72 -4.74 11.49
CA THR A 50 4.11 -5.05 11.88
C THR A 50 4.23 -5.38 13.37
N ASP A 51 5.27 -6.12 13.74
CA ASP A 51 5.69 -6.32 15.14
C ASP A 51 6.83 -5.39 15.60
N GLY A 52 7.23 -4.47 14.72
CA GLY A 52 8.30 -3.51 14.97
C GLY A 52 9.70 -4.05 14.72
N SER A 53 9.87 -5.36 14.55
CA SER A 53 11.16 -5.97 14.15
C SER A 53 11.66 -5.42 12.81
N TRP A 54 10.72 -5.04 11.94
CA TRP A 54 10.97 -4.49 10.61
C TRP A 54 10.78 -2.97 10.52
N SER A 55 10.92 -2.23 11.62
CA SER A 55 10.75 -0.76 11.63
C SER A 55 11.59 -0.07 10.54
N ALA A 56 12.86 -0.46 10.39
CA ALA A 56 13.73 0.05 9.34
C ALA A 56 13.12 -0.15 7.92
N ILE A 57 12.59 -1.35 7.62
CA ILE A 57 11.93 -1.58 6.31
C ILE A 57 10.62 -0.81 6.18
N THR A 58 9.85 -0.73 7.26
CA THR A 58 8.48 -0.18 7.24
C THR A 58 8.46 1.27 6.74
N ASP A 59 9.44 2.07 7.17
CA ASP A 59 9.58 3.45 6.71
C ASP A 59 9.94 3.54 5.21
N HIS A 60 10.86 2.68 4.75
CA HIS A 60 11.21 2.60 3.33
C HIS A 60 10.05 2.10 2.47
N VAL A 61 9.30 1.07 2.91
CA VAL A 61 8.10 0.58 2.22
C VAL A 61 7.06 1.68 2.13
N THR A 62 6.79 2.36 3.24
CA THR A 62 5.83 3.47 3.28
C THR A 62 6.23 4.58 2.31
N THR A 63 7.51 4.91 2.26
CA THR A 63 8.05 5.91 1.33
C THR A 63 7.90 5.48 -0.12
N GLU A 64 8.32 4.26 -0.47
CA GLU A 64 8.21 3.70 -1.83
C GLU A 64 6.76 3.62 -2.32
N VAL A 65 5.83 3.19 -1.45
CA VAL A 65 4.40 3.11 -1.77
C VAL A 65 3.84 4.52 -2.03
N ARG A 66 4.22 5.52 -1.23
CA ARG A 66 3.82 6.92 -1.45
C ARG A 66 4.41 7.51 -2.72
N VAL A 67 5.67 7.21 -3.05
CA VAL A 67 6.31 7.61 -4.31
C VAL A 67 5.55 7.05 -5.51
N ARG A 68 4.96 5.85 -5.37
CA ARG A 68 4.08 5.24 -6.39
C ARG A 68 2.63 5.73 -6.37
N GLY A 69 2.33 6.78 -5.61
CA GLY A 69 1.02 7.44 -5.61
C GLY A 69 -0.08 6.70 -4.83
N ARG A 70 0.29 5.76 -3.94
CA ARG A 70 -0.66 5.04 -3.07
C ARG A 70 -0.68 5.65 -1.67
N ALA A 71 -1.88 5.75 -1.08
CA ALA A 71 -2.02 6.06 0.33
C ALA A 71 -1.53 4.88 1.19
N VAL A 72 -0.97 5.18 2.35
CA VAL A 72 -0.55 4.17 3.33
C VAL A 72 -1.34 4.39 4.61
N SER A 73 -2.05 3.36 5.05
CA SER A 73 -2.73 3.32 6.34
C SER A 73 -1.99 2.35 7.27
N ASP A 74 -1.76 2.77 8.51
CA ASP A 74 -1.19 1.91 9.53
C ASP A 74 -2.33 1.20 10.26
N LEU A 75 -2.39 -0.14 10.16
CA LEU A 75 -3.39 -0.94 10.88
C LEU A 75 -2.94 -1.28 12.31
N GLY A 76 -1.73 -0.86 12.67
CA GLY A 76 -1.18 -0.96 14.02
C GLY A 76 -0.13 -2.04 14.16
N THR A 77 0.35 -2.15 15.38
CA THR A 77 1.38 -3.10 15.78
C THR A 77 0.77 -4.31 16.49
N VAL A 78 1.31 -5.48 16.20
CA VAL A 78 0.97 -6.75 16.85
C VAL A 78 2.27 -7.39 17.36
N SER A 79 2.29 -8.05 18.51
CA SER A 79 3.55 -8.57 19.04
C SER A 79 4.12 -9.75 18.26
N ASP A 80 3.26 -10.52 17.59
CA ASP A 80 3.60 -11.79 16.96
C ASP A 80 2.46 -12.32 16.07
N TRP A 81 2.72 -13.41 15.34
CA TRP A 81 1.75 -14.08 14.47
C TRP A 81 0.54 -14.62 15.23
N CYS A 82 0.70 -15.08 16.48
CA CYS A 82 -0.42 -15.52 17.31
C CYS A 82 -1.39 -14.37 17.61
N SER A 83 -0.85 -13.21 17.95
CA SER A 83 -1.59 -11.98 18.23
C SER A 83 -2.25 -11.43 16.97
N LEU A 84 -1.58 -11.55 15.81
CA LEU A 84 -2.22 -11.26 14.53
C LEU A 84 -3.39 -12.21 14.28
N ALA A 85 -3.19 -13.52 14.36
CA ALA A 85 -4.24 -14.51 14.11
C ALA A 85 -5.48 -14.29 15.00
N ALA A 86 -5.25 -13.89 16.26
CA ALA A 86 -6.32 -13.56 17.20
C ALA A 86 -7.03 -12.23 16.88
N SER A 87 -6.31 -11.24 16.33
CA SER A 87 -6.82 -9.89 16.10
C SER A 87 -7.47 -9.68 14.72
N VAL A 88 -7.07 -10.44 13.69
CA VAL A 88 -7.61 -10.34 12.31
C VAL A 88 -9.15 -10.31 12.27
N PRO A 89 -9.89 -11.16 13.01
CA PRO A 89 -11.36 -11.12 13.00
C PRO A 89 -11.96 -9.78 13.44
N SER A 90 -11.25 -9.06 14.32
CA SER A 90 -11.67 -7.76 14.87
C SER A 90 -11.07 -6.55 14.13
N LEU A 91 -10.14 -6.78 13.20
CA LEU A 91 -9.46 -5.70 12.49
C LEU A 91 -10.45 -4.98 11.58
N THR A 92 -10.56 -3.66 11.70
CA THR A 92 -11.31 -2.84 10.74
C THR A 92 -10.35 -2.43 9.64
N ILE A 93 -10.65 -2.84 8.40
CA ILE A 93 -9.86 -2.49 7.23
C ILE A 93 -10.75 -1.62 6.34
N ASP A 94 -10.27 -0.43 6.02
CA ASP A 94 -11.03 0.52 5.20
C ASP A 94 -11.29 -0.04 3.80
N ALA A 95 -12.44 0.31 3.23
CA ALA A 95 -12.91 -0.25 1.96
C ALA A 95 -12.03 0.14 0.75
N ASP A 96 -11.20 1.17 0.89
CA ASP A 96 -10.24 1.64 -0.12
C ASP A 96 -8.89 0.92 -0.03
N VAL A 97 -8.64 0.11 1.00
CA VAL A 97 -7.45 -0.73 1.11
C VAL A 97 -7.53 -1.86 0.08
N GLY A 98 -6.52 -1.93 -0.77
CA GLY A 98 -6.38 -3.01 -1.75
C GLY A 98 -5.15 -3.88 -1.54
N PHE A 99 -4.29 -3.59 -0.57
CA PHE A 99 -3.18 -4.46 -0.23
C PHE A 99 -2.93 -4.40 1.27
N VAL A 100 -2.59 -5.55 1.86
CA VAL A 100 -2.13 -5.63 3.25
C VAL A 100 -0.71 -6.14 3.26
N VAL A 101 0.23 -5.34 3.79
CA VAL A 101 1.61 -5.74 4.02
C VAL A 101 1.73 -6.24 5.45
N VAL A 102 2.20 -7.48 5.61
CA VAL A 102 2.44 -8.10 6.92
C VAL A 102 3.94 -8.32 7.08
N ALA A 103 4.53 -7.65 8.08
CA ALA A 103 5.94 -7.71 8.42
C ALA A 103 6.09 -8.12 9.90
N ILE A 104 6.01 -9.43 10.16
CA ILE A 104 6.08 -10.00 11.51
C ILE A 104 7.17 -11.07 11.50
N GLU A 105 8.17 -10.90 12.36
CA GLU A 105 9.22 -11.89 12.57
C GLU A 105 8.83 -12.91 13.64
N THR A 106 8.15 -12.44 14.69
CA THR A 106 7.89 -13.25 15.88
C THR A 106 6.68 -14.17 15.68
N ARG A 107 6.85 -15.49 15.83
CA ARG A 107 5.74 -16.45 15.74
C ARG A 107 4.77 -16.38 16.93
N GLY A 108 5.30 -16.29 18.14
CA GLY A 108 4.54 -16.40 19.39
C GLY A 108 4.26 -17.84 19.84
N ASP A 109 3.74 -17.99 21.07
CA ASP A 109 3.55 -19.28 21.76
C ASP A 109 2.10 -19.77 21.72
N CYS A 110 1.54 -19.97 20.52
CA CYS A 110 0.22 -20.58 20.33
C CYS A 110 0.30 -21.92 19.60
N ALA A 111 -0.67 -22.77 19.87
CA ALA A 111 -0.77 -24.06 19.20
C ALA A 111 -1.16 -23.90 17.72
N GLY A 112 -0.72 -24.86 16.89
CA GLY A 112 -1.06 -24.90 15.47
C GLY A 112 -0.15 -24.03 14.61
N ASP A 113 -0.69 -23.50 13.51
CA ASP A 113 0.03 -22.66 12.55
C ASP A 113 -0.60 -21.25 12.42
N PRO A 114 -0.17 -20.30 13.28
CA PRO A 114 -0.75 -18.96 13.34
C PRO A 114 -0.50 -18.14 12.08
N GLU A 115 0.63 -18.34 11.39
CA GLU A 115 0.96 -17.67 10.12
C GLU A 115 -0.11 -18.00 9.07
N THR A 116 -0.27 -19.29 8.78
CA THR A 116 -1.28 -19.76 7.83
C THR A 116 -2.71 -19.38 8.27
N ALA A 117 -3.01 -19.40 9.56
CA ALA A 117 -4.33 -19.01 10.08
C ALA A 117 -4.61 -17.51 9.85
N ALA A 118 -3.67 -16.64 10.21
CA ALA A 118 -3.75 -15.19 10.01
C ALA A 118 -3.86 -14.83 8.54
N LEU A 119 -3.00 -15.40 7.69
CA LEU A 119 -2.98 -15.14 6.26
C LEU A 119 -4.27 -15.60 5.56
N ARG A 120 -4.79 -16.78 5.93
CA ARG A 120 -6.07 -17.27 5.42
C ARG A 120 -7.22 -16.35 5.84
N ALA A 121 -7.21 -15.90 7.09
CA ALA A 121 -8.23 -14.99 7.61
C ALA A 121 -8.18 -13.63 6.91
N LEU A 122 -6.99 -13.10 6.64
CA LEU A 122 -6.80 -11.86 5.86
C LEU A 122 -7.26 -12.03 4.41
N SER A 123 -6.84 -13.09 3.72
CA SER A 123 -7.24 -13.35 2.32
C SER A 123 -8.72 -13.67 2.14
N GLY A 124 -9.37 -14.16 3.20
CA GLY A 124 -10.81 -14.47 3.18
C GLY A 124 -11.71 -13.24 3.30
N ARG A 125 -11.14 -12.08 3.67
CA ARG A 125 -11.81 -10.79 3.55
C ARG A 125 -11.57 -10.35 2.11
N SER A 126 -12.55 -9.76 1.44
CA SER A 126 -12.46 -9.33 0.03
C SER A 126 -11.48 -8.16 -0.23
N ILE A 127 -10.40 -8.09 0.56
CA ILE A 127 -9.24 -7.23 0.37
C ILE A 127 -8.37 -7.86 -0.72
N ALA A 128 -7.81 -7.02 -1.58
CA ALA A 128 -6.85 -7.41 -2.59
C ALA A 128 -5.49 -7.85 -1.94
N PRO A 129 -4.47 -8.30 -2.69
CA PRO A 129 -3.45 -9.24 -2.23
C PRO A 129 -2.73 -8.90 -0.91
N VAL A 130 -2.42 -9.95 -0.13
CA VAL A 130 -1.58 -9.86 1.07
C VAL A 130 -0.13 -10.03 0.69
N VAL A 131 0.73 -9.07 1.03
CA VAL A 131 2.17 -9.15 0.83
C VAL A 131 2.83 -9.48 2.16
N VAL A 132 3.54 -10.60 2.22
CA VAL A 132 4.19 -11.05 3.45
C VAL A 132 5.70 -11.01 3.29
N LEU A 133 6.37 -10.38 4.26
CA LEU A 133 7.82 -10.33 4.30
C LEU A 133 8.35 -11.54 5.07
N ASP A 134 9.35 -12.18 4.48
CA ASP A 134 10.25 -13.14 5.15
C ASP A 134 9.58 -14.29 5.91
N THR A 135 8.78 -15.09 5.21
CA THR A 135 8.19 -16.30 5.78
C THR A 135 8.91 -17.54 5.26
N ALA A 136 9.25 -18.48 6.15
CA ALA A 136 9.55 -19.86 5.77
C ALA A 136 8.29 -20.62 5.30
N ALA A 137 7.10 -20.05 5.53
CA ALA A 137 5.83 -20.64 5.17
C ALA A 137 5.55 -20.59 3.66
N SER A 138 4.80 -21.58 3.18
CA SER A 138 4.24 -21.57 1.83
C SER A 138 3.02 -20.65 1.81
N ALA A 139 2.89 -19.82 0.77
CA ALA A 139 1.71 -18.97 0.57
C ALA A 139 0.43 -19.82 0.62
N PRO A 140 -0.51 -19.56 1.56
CA PRO A 140 -1.67 -20.42 1.75
C PRO A 140 -2.77 -20.22 0.70
N SER A 141 -2.68 -19.17 -0.13
CA SER A 141 -3.60 -18.87 -1.23
C SER A 141 -2.91 -18.07 -2.34
N ALA A 142 -3.53 -17.98 -3.52
CA ALA A 142 -3.01 -17.21 -4.67
C ALA A 142 -2.99 -15.70 -4.43
N ASP A 143 -3.80 -15.22 -3.47
CA ASP A 143 -3.87 -13.81 -3.08
C ASP A 143 -2.78 -13.44 -2.05
N VAL A 144 -1.95 -14.39 -1.62
CA VAL A 144 -0.79 -14.14 -0.77
C VAL A 144 0.48 -14.12 -1.63
N ARG A 145 1.15 -12.97 -1.66
CA ARG A 145 2.46 -12.77 -2.29
C ARG A 145 3.53 -12.74 -1.21
N THR A 146 4.54 -13.60 -1.34
CA THR A 146 5.67 -13.61 -0.41
C THR A 146 6.85 -12.85 -1.00
N VAL A 147 7.50 -12.03 -0.17
CA VAL A 147 8.78 -11.36 -0.48
C VAL A 147 9.87 -12.02 0.36
N PRO A 148 10.57 -13.05 -0.18
CA PRO A 148 11.61 -13.76 0.55
C PRO A 148 12.89 -12.94 0.60
N ILE A 149 13.22 -12.39 1.78
CA ILE A 149 14.37 -11.48 1.92
C ILE A 149 15.69 -12.22 1.65
N GLU A 150 15.80 -13.50 2.01
CA GLU A 150 17.00 -14.29 1.72
C GLU A 150 17.27 -14.49 0.23
N GLN A 151 16.23 -14.51 -0.61
CA GLN A 151 16.43 -14.57 -2.06
C GLN A 151 16.87 -13.22 -2.63
N LEU A 152 16.47 -12.13 -1.97
CA LEU A 152 16.82 -10.77 -2.39
C LEU A 152 18.22 -10.35 -1.96
N LEU A 153 18.58 -10.70 -0.71
CA LEU A 153 19.79 -10.22 -0.04
C LEU A 153 20.81 -11.31 0.28
N GLY A 154 20.51 -12.57 -0.05
CA GLY A 154 21.26 -13.73 0.39
C GLY A 154 20.88 -14.14 1.82
N SER A 155 21.46 -15.27 2.27
CA SER A 155 21.27 -15.78 3.64
C SER A 155 21.54 -14.72 4.72
N ALA A 156 21.05 -14.93 5.94
CA ALA A 156 21.28 -14.03 7.08
C ALA A 156 22.76 -13.64 7.32
N GLY A 157 23.72 -14.47 6.92
CA GLY A 157 25.17 -14.17 7.02
C GLY A 157 25.70 -13.22 5.93
N THR A 158 24.90 -12.87 4.93
CA THR A 158 25.30 -12.04 3.78
C THR A 158 25.33 -10.57 4.18
N ARG A 159 26.52 -10.01 4.37
CA ARG A 159 26.68 -8.61 4.78
C ARG A 159 26.68 -7.62 3.62
N ALA A 160 27.14 -8.03 2.44
CA ALA A 160 27.30 -7.15 1.30
C ALA A 160 26.88 -7.82 0.00
N MET A 161 26.37 -7.04 -0.96
CA MET A 161 25.98 -7.46 -2.30
C MET A 161 26.69 -6.67 -3.38
N SER A 162 26.62 -7.12 -4.63
CA SER A 162 27.04 -6.30 -5.79
C SER A 162 26.17 -5.04 -5.88
N CYS A 163 26.81 -3.89 -6.10
CA CYS A 163 26.15 -2.59 -6.19
C CYS A 163 25.22 -2.40 -7.39
N GLN A 164 25.15 -3.35 -8.33
CA GLN A 164 24.44 -3.21 -9.62
C GLN A 164 22.93 -2.89 -9.51
N TRP A 165 22.35 -3.04 -8.33
CA TRP A 165 20.94 -2.77 -8.04
C TRP A 165 20.69 -1.38 -7.44
N TRP A 166 21.74 -0.64 -7.12
CA TRP A 166 21.69 0.69 -6.55
C TRP A 166 22.24 1.71 -7.55
N GLU A 167 21.74 2.94 -7.47
CA GLU A 167 22.17 4.03 -8.37
C GLU A 167 23.62 4.44 -8.09
N ASP A 168 24.01 4.45 -6.82
CA ASP A 168 25.36 4.77 -6.38
C ASP A 168 26.16 3.49 -6.13
N CYS A 169 27.17 3.27 -6.99
CA CYS A 169 28.10 2.17 -6.82
C CYS A 169 29.46 2.66 -6.26
N PRO A 170 29.86 2.23 -5.05
CA PRO A 170 31.18 2.54 -4.52
C PRO A 170 32.29 1.84 -5.33
N GLN A 171 33.53 2.33 -5.23
CA GLN A 171 34.68 1.75 -5.94
C GLN A 171 34.91 0.25 -5.62
N SER A 172 34.45 -0.22 -4.46
CA SER A 172 34.48 -1.64 -4.09
C SER A 172 33.59 -2.53 -4.96
N GLY A 173 32.65 -1.95 -5.72
CA GLY A 173 31.63 -2.68 -6.47
C GLY A 173 30.59 -3.34 -5.58
N ARG A 174 30.59 -3.05 -4.27
CA ARG A 174 29.75 -3.73 -3.28
C ARG A 174 29.14 -2.75 -2.29
N VAL A 175 27.91 -3.01 -1.90
CA VAL A 175 27.18 -2.27 -0.87
C VAL A 175 26.85 -3.18 0.30
N ASP A 176 26.95 -2.64 1.51
CA ASP A 176 26.55 -3.33 2.73
C ASP A 176 25.03 -3.30 2.85
N VAL A 177 24.43 -4.48 2.95
CA VAL A 177 22.98 -4.70 3.03
C VAL A 177 22.52 -5.15 4.42
N ARG A 178 23.46 -5.62 5.24
CA ARG A 178 23.23 -6.00 6.64
C ARG A 178 24.35 -5.49 7.55
N ASN A 179 23.97 -5.09 8.75
CA ASN A 179 24.86 -4.76 9.85
C ASN A 179 25.54 -6.03 10.40
N ALA A 180 26.51 -5.84 11.29
CA ALA A 180 27.25 -6.95 11.90
C ALA A 180 26.38 -7.89 12.74
N ASP A 181 25.26 -7.38 13.28
CA ASP A 181 24.25 -8.09 14.06
C ASP A 181 23.21 -8.82 13.18
N GLY A 182 23.28 -8.67 11.85
CA GLY A 182 22.36 -9.29 10.90
C GLY A 182 21.14 -8.42 10.54
N SER A 183 20.91 -7.31 11.25
CA SER A 183 19.85 -6.34 10.90
C SER A 183 20.14 -5.69 9.54
N LEU A 184 19.10 -5.21 8.86
CA LEU A 184 19.29 -4.54 7.57
C LEU A 184 19.91 -3.16 7.73
N THR A 185 20.77 -2.78 6.79
CA THR A 185 21.18 -1.38 6.59
C THR A 185 20.09 -0.63 5.82
N ASP A 186 20.17 0.70 5.75
CA ASP A 186 19.26 1.52 4.94
C ASP A 186 19.23 1.06 3.46
N LEU A 187 20.39 0.71 2.89
CA LEU A 187 20.49 0.22 1.51
C LEU A 187 19.84 -1.16 1.34
N GLY A 188 19.97 -2.04 2.33
CA GLY A 188 19.29 -3.34 2.36
C GLY A 188 17.77 -3.18 2.50
N ALA A 189 17.33 -2.29 3.38
CA ALA A 189 15.93 -1.99 3.62
C ALA A 189 15.28 -1.33 2.38
N ASP A 190 15.96 -0.40 1.71
CA ASP A 190 15.52 0.19 0.44
C ASP A 190 15.29 -0.88 -0.64
N ARG A 191 16.21 -1.84 -0.75
CA ARG A 191 16.09 -2.93 -1.71
C ARG A 191 14.85 -3.80 -1.44
N VAL A 192 14.61 -4.15 -0.18
CA VAL A 192 13.40 -4.92 0.20
C VAL A 192 12.15 -4.09 -0.04
N ALA A 193 12.16 -2.80 0.31
CA ALA A 193 11.04 -1.90 0.11
C ALA A 193 10.63 -1.77 -1.36
N ARG A 194 11.59 -1.61 -2.28
CA ARG A 194 11.32 -1.59 -3.73
C ARG A 194 10.67 -2.89 -4.21
N MET A 195 11.06 -4.04 -3.65
CA MET A 195 10.48 -5.33 -4.01
C MET A 195 9.06 -5.50 -3.46
N VAL A 196 8.82 -5.10 -2.20
CA VAL A 196 7.47 -5.06 -1.61
C VAL A 196 6.56 -4.13 -2.42
N ALA A 197 7.02 -2.92 -2.73
CA ALA A 197 6.27 -1.97 -3.55
C ALA A 197 5.98 -2.52 -4.95
N SER A 198 6.88 -3.35 -5.51
CA SER A 198 6.67 -4.02 -6.80
C SER A 198 5.71 -5.20 -6.70
N ALA A 199 5.65 -5.89 -5.56
CA ALA A 199 4.63 -6.89 -5.29
C ALA A 199 3.22 -6.28 -5.09
N ILE A 200 3.13 -4.99 -4.78
CA ILE A 200 1.89 -4.20 -4.69
C ILE A 200 1.48 -3.63 -6.08
N GLY A 201 2.39 -3.65 -7.05
CA GLY A 201 2.23 -3.13 -8.41
C GLY A 201 1.42 -4.03 -9.32
#